data_AF-A0A2M7E3U1-F1
#
_entry.id   AF-A0A2M7E3U1-F1
#
_cell.length_a   1.000
_cell.length_b   1.000
_cell.length_c   1.000
_cell.angle_alpha   90.00
_cell.angle_beta   90.00
_cell.angle_gamma   90.00
#
_symmetry.space_group_name_H-M   'P 1'
#
loop_
_entity.id
_entity.type
_entity.pdbx_description
1 polymer ?
#
loop_
_entity_poly.entity_id
_entity_poly.type
_entity_poly.pdbx_seq_one_letter_code
_entity_poly.pdbx_strand_id
1 'polypeptide(L)'
;NDAMVDCKKCHNRTRADHLIESQLKGMKVEGLKIEEMTKIIVDNKLKCPKCGDRDLTNVRTFNLLFTTNIGIIEGEKSAVYLRGEIAQGIFINFKNILDAMRVRLPFGIAQQGKAFRNEITMGNAVHRTLEFDLMEFEYFIRKEEWEKVYKYWQDTLWTFALDLGISKDNLRWREHEEFERSFYSTKTMDIEYKYLHGWMEMFGLAYRTDYDLKNHMKHSGKDLNYTDPKTHEKIVPHVIEPTFGLSRLTGIILSDAYREDVVNGKPRVFLKLHPSIAPVKIAVFPLQKDKKLYDFARQVYLECKNKYHCEFDDSGNIGKMYRRQDEIGTPYCITVDYKSLEDKTITIRERDSMKQERVPIFKIFNFIKII
;
A
#
# COMPACT_ATOMS: atom_id res chain seq x y z
N ASN A 1 19.86 -5.81 -3.42
CA ASN A 1 20.65 -6.41 -4.51
C ASN A 1 20.07 -7.77 -4.78
N ASP A 2 19.69 -8.03 -6.03
CA ASP A 2 19.06 -9.29 -6.41
C ASP A 2 20.03 -10.18 -7.18
N ALA A 3 19.76 -11.49 -7.13
CA ALA A 3 20.46 -12.48 -7.93
C ALA A 3 19.82 -12.58 -9.32
N MET A 4 20.59 -12.31 -10.37
CA MET A 4 20.11 -12.27 -11.75
C MET A 4 20.83 -13.28 -12.63
N VAL A 5 20.08 -13.88 -13.57
CA VAL A 5 20.58 -14.76 -14.62
C VAL A 5 20.00 -14.37 -15.99
N ASP A 6 20.80 -14.49 -17.05
CA ASP A 6 20.40 -14.18 -18.42
C ASP A 6 20.43 -15.45 -19.28
N CYS A 7 19.47 -15.58 -20.18
CA CYS A 7 19.56 -16.58 -21.25
C CYS A 7 20.49 -16.08 -22.35
N LYS A 8 21.53 -16.85 -22.70
CA LYS A 8 22.49 -16.43 -23.74
C LYS A 8 21.88 -16.38 -25.14
N LYS A 9 20.79 -17.13 -25.38
CA LYS A 9 20.12 -17.20 -26.69
C LYS A 9 19.11 -16.09 -26.95
N CYS A 10 18.25 -15.79 -25.96
CA CYS A 10 17.17 -14.81 -26.14
C CYS A 10 17.34 -13.55 -25.27
N HIS A 11 18.44 -13.46 -24.51
CA HIS A 11 18.77 -12.36 -23.61
C HIS A 11 17.71 -12.05 -22.55
N ASN A 12 16.79 -12.99 -22.30
CA ASN A 12 15.79 -12.85 -21.25
C ASN A 12 16.46 -12.84 -19.88
N ARG A 13 16.18 -11.81 -19.08
CA ARG A 13 16.69 -11.66 -17.72
C ARG A 13 15.66 -12.16 -16.74
N THR A 14 16.11 -12.95 -15.77
CA THR A 14 15.23 -13.52 -14.75
C THR A 14 15.93 -13.41 -13.41
N ARG A 15 15.14 -13.18 -12.35
CA ARG A 15 15.59 -13.40 -10.98
C ARG A 15 15.94 -14.88 -10.78
N ALA A 16 17.12 -15.16 -10.25
CA ALA A 16 17.68 -16.51 -10.18
C ALA A 16 16.90 -17.40 -9.22
N ASP A 17 16.49 -16.85 -8.08
CA ASP A 17 15.64 -17.48 -7.08
C ASP A 17 14.27 -17.86 -7.67
N HIS A 18 13.62 -16.93 -8.36
CA HIS A 18 12.37 -17.16 -9.08
C HIS A 18 12.47 -18.28 -10.13
N LEU A 19 13.57 -18.29 -10.88
CA LEU A 19 13.83 -19.31 -11.89
C LEU A 19 13.91 -20.71 -11.25
N ILE A 20 14.62 -20.80 -10.12
CA ILE A 20 14.79 -22.05 -9.38
C ILE A 20 13.45 -22.49 -8.79
N GLU A 21 12.75 -21.64 -8.05
CA GLU A 21 11.51 -21.96 -7.34
C GLU A 21 10.36 -22.36 -8.29
N SER A 22 10.31 -21.75 -9.48
CA SER A 22 9.30 -22.08 -10.48
C SER A 22 9.47 -23.47 -11.12
N GLN A 23 10.70 -23.99 -11.16
CA GLN A 23 11.01 -25.28 -11.80
C GLN A 23 11.31 -26.39 -10.81
N LEU A 24 11.78 -26.06 -9.60
CA LEU A 24 12.07 -26.97 -8.51
C LEU A 24 11.07 -26.73 -7.37
N LYS A 25 9.84 -27.23 -7.54
CA LYS A 25 8.76 -27.05 -6.57
C LYS A 25 9.18 -27.51 -5.17
N GLY A 26 9.05 -26.62 -4.19
CA GLY A 26 9.35 -26.88 -2.78
C GLY A 26 10.77 -26.51 -2.34
N MET A 27 11.65 -26.09 -3.25
CA MET A 27 12.99 -25.61 -2.91
C MET A 27 12.98 -24.08 -2.80
N LYS A 28 13.09 -23.54 -1.59
CA LYS A 28 13.33 -22.10 -1.36
C LYS A 28 14.82 -21.80 -1.45
N VAL A 29 15.18 -20.77 -2.21
CA VAL A 29 16.60 -20.40 -2.43
C VAL A 29 16.88 -18.91 -2.21
N GLU A 30 15.89 -18.14 -1.78
CA GLU A 30 16.08 -16.76 -1.36
C GLU A 30 17.18 -16.69 -0.28
N GLY A 31 18.09 -15.73 -0.39
CA GLY A 31 19.21 -15.57 0.55
C GLY A 31 20.44 -16.48 0.32
N LEU A 32 20.40 -17.46 -0.59
CA LEU A 32 21.58 -18.28 -0.91
C LEU A 32 22.71 -17.48 -1.58
N LYS A 33 23.94 -18.01 -1.53
CA LYS A 33 25.08 -17.41 -2.24
C LYS A 33 24.95 -17.58 -3.75
N ILE A 34 25.55 -16.66 -4.50
CA ILE A 34 25.49 -16.63 -5.97
C ILE A 34 26.09 -17.90 -6.59
N GLU A 35 27.17 -18.41 -6.00
CA GLU A 35 27.85 -19.61 -6.45
C GLU A 35 26.95 -20.85 -6.25
N GLU A 36 26.22 -20.91 -5.14
CA GLU A 36 25.30 -22.00 -4.83
C GLU A 36 24.09 -21.98 -5.77
N MET A 37 23.48 -20.80 -5.98
CA MET A 37 22.39 -20.65 -6.96
C MET A 37 22.83 -21.00 -8.38
N THR A 38 24.04 -20.59 -8.78
CA THR A 38 24.62 -20.95 -10.08
C THR A 38 24.75 -22.46 -10.20
N LYS A 39 25.26 -23.13 -9.16
CA LYS A 39 25.39 -24.58 -9.13
C LYS A 39 24.03 -25.27 -9.25
N ILE A 40 23.01 -24.83 -8.50
CA ILE A 40 21.66 -25.39 -8.58
C ILE A 40 21.09 -25.28 -10.00
N ILE A 41 21.24 -24.11 -10.65
CA ILE A 41 20.76 -23.88 -12.02
C ILE A 41 21.44 -24.83 -13.01
N VAL A 42 22.76 -24.98 -12.91
CA VAL A 42 23.57 -25.82 -13.81
C VAL A 42 23.30 -27.31 -13.58
N ASP A 43 23.35 -27.77 -12.33
CA ASP A 43 23.19 -29.19 -11.97
C ASP A 43 21.79 -29.71 -12.34
N ASN A 44 20.75 -28.89 -12.14
CA ASN A 44 19.37 -29.22 -12.48
C ASN A 44 18.99 -28.88 -13.93
N LYS A 45 19.92 -28.31 -14.72
CA LYS A 45 19.73 -27.95 -16.14
C LYS A 45 18.45 -27.13 -16.37
N LEU A 46 18.24 -26.11 -15.53
CA LEU A 46 17.04 -25.28 -15.56
C LEU A 46 16.88 -24.57 -16.91
N LYS A 47 15.63 -24.41 -17.34
CA LYS A 47 15.30 -23.85 -18.66
C LYS A 47 14.96 -22.37 -18.55
N CYS A 48 15.31 -21.60 -19.56
CA CYS A 48 14.81 -20.25 -19.75
C CYS A 48 13.28 -20.29 -19.85
N PRO A 49 12.55 -19.49 -19.05
CA PRO A 49 11.08 -19.50 -19.05
C PRO A 49 10.50 -18.95 -20.37
N LYS A 50 11.28 -18.21 -21.16
CA LYS A 50 10.83 -17.58 -22.41
C LYS A 50 11.02 -18.47 -23.64
N CYS A 51 12.20 -19.07 -23.82
CA CYS A 51 12.53 -19.83 -25.03
C CYS A 51 12.83 -21.31 -24.79
N GLY A 52 12.81 -21.78 -23.53
CA GLY A 52 13.06 -23.17 -23.16
C GLY A 52 14.53 -23.62 -23.26
N ASP A 53 15.44 -22.73 -23.68
CA ASP A 53 16.87 -23.03 -23.79
C ASP A 53 17.52 -23.19 -22.40
N ARG A 54 18.64 -23.90 -22.31
CA ARG A 54 19.34 -24.20 -21.05
C ARG A 54 20.68 -23.47 -20.93
N ASP A 55 21.10 -22.78 -21.98
CA ASP A 55 22.33 -21.97 -21.94
C ASP A 55 22.05 -20.64 -21.22
N LEU A 56 22.19 -20.71 -19.90
CA LEU A 56 22.04 -19.59 -18.97
C LEU A 56 23.43 -19.12 -18.51
N THR A 57 23.59 -17.82 -18.24
CA THR A 57 24.81 -17.29 -17.63
C THR A 57 24.96 -17.77 -16.19
N ASN A 58 26.14 -17.58 -15.60
CA ASN A 58 26.26 -17.64 -14.15
C ASN A 58 25.38 -16.56 -13.51
N VAL A 59 24.93 -16.83 -12.28
CA VAL A 59 24.19 -15.85 -11.50
C VAL A 59 25.12 -14.70 -11.16
N ARG A 60 24.60 -13.47 -11.14
CA ARG A 60 25.34 -12.28 -10.71
C ARG A 60 24.48 -11.35 -9.87
N THR A 61 25.13 -10.53 -9.06
CA THR A 61 24.45 -9.47 -8.30
C THR A 61 23.97 -8.37 -9.24
N PHE A 62 22.74 -7.93 -9.03
CA PHE A 62 22.15 -6.79 -9.69
C PHE A 62 21.69 -5.76 -8.67
N ASN A 63 22.12 -4.50 -8.85
CA ASN A 63 21.69 -3.40 -8.00
C ASN A 63 20.30 -2.93 -8.43
N LEU A 64 19.36 -2.93 -7.48
CA LEU A 64 17.99 -2.46 -7.72
C LEU A 64 17.85 -0.94 -7.64
N LEU A 65 18.89 -0.19 -7.26
CA LEU A 65 18.81 1.27 -7.25
C LEU A 65 18.97 1.83 -8.66
N PHE A 66 18.07 2.73 -9.06
CA PHE A 66 18.26 3.53 -10.26
C PHE A 66 19.40 4.50 -10.04
N THR A 67 20.41 4.45 -10.92
CA THR A 67 21.56 5.34 -10.88
C THR A 67 21.36 6.48 -11.87
N THR A 68 21.66 7.70 -11.44
CA THR A 68 21.74 8.90 -12.29
C THR A 68 22.92 9.76 -11.84
N ASN A 69 23.13 10.93 -12.44
CA ASN A 69 24.24 11.80 -12.09
C ASN A 69 23.76 13.25 -11.87
N ILE A 70 24.32 13.92 -10.86
CA ILE A 70 24.12 15.35 -10.58
C ILE A 70 25.38 16.13 -10.97
N GLY A 71 25.20 17.27 -11.63
CA GLY A 71 26.28 18.15 -12.07
C GLY A 71 26.08 18.62 -13.51
N ILE A 72 26.52 19.84 -13.81
CA ILE A 72 26.38 20.48 -15.13
C ILE A 72 27.57 20.13 -16.03
N ILE A 73 28.76 20.00 -15.45
CA ILE A 73 30.01 19.76 -16.17
C ILE A 73 30.12 18.27 -16.54
N GLU A 74 30.25 18.00 -17.83
CA GLU A 74 30.45 16.66 -18.37
C GLU A 74 31.84 16.13 -17.94
N GLY A 75 31.88 14.94 -17.33
CA GLY A 75 33.10 14.35 -16.75
C GLY A 75 33.27 14.55 -15.22
N GLU A 76 32.58 15.52 -14.62
CA GLU A 76 32.63 15.82 -13.17
C GLU A 76 31.31 15.50 -12.44
N LYS A 77 30.38 14.82 -13.13
CA LYS A 77 29.07 14.52 -12.54
C LYS A 77 29.23 13.50 -11.42
N SER A 78 28.56 13.76 -10.29
CA SER A 78 28.52 12.85 -9.14
C SER A 78 27.41 11.83 -9.33
N ALA A 79 27.74 10.54 -9.20
CA ALA A 79 26.75 9.48 -9.22
C ALA A 79 25.81 9.61 -8.01
N VAL A 80 24.51 9.54 -8.27
CA VAL A 80 23.45 9.54 -7.26
C VAL A 80 22.42 8.48 -7.57
N TYR A 81 21.60 8.15 -6.59
CA TYR A 81 20.60 7.10 -6.72
C TYR A 81 19.21 7.65 -6.42
N LEU A 82 18.21 7.18 -7.18
CA LEU A 82 16.84 7.31 -6.73
C LEU A 82 16.65 6.35 -5.55
N ARG A 83 16.06 6.86 -4.46
CA ARG A 83 15.89 6.09 -3.22
C ARG A 83 15.01 4.85 -3.45
N GLY A 84 15.45 3.70 -2.92
CA GLY A 84 14.70 2.43 -2.97
C GLY A 84 13.71 2.22 -1.82
N GLU A 85 13.75 3.12 -0.84
CA GLU A 85 12.91 3.20 0.37
C GLU A 85 12.85 4.67 0.85
N ILE A 86 12.02 4.96 1.84
CA ILE A 86 11.85 6.31 2.39
C ILE A 86 12.67 6.49 3.68
N ALA A 87 12.84 5.42 4.47
CA ALA A 87 13.51 5.36 5.78
C ALA A 87 14.81 6.18 5.87
N GLN A 88 15.69 6.10 4.86
CA GLN A 88 16.98 6.80 4.87
C GLN A 88 16.85 8.32 5.05
N GLY A 89 15.81 8.93 4.48
CA GLY A 89 15.54 10.36 4.63
C GLY A 89 15.19 10.77 6.06
N ILE A 90 14.59 9.85 6.82
CA ILE A 90 14.23 10.03 8.22
C ILE A 90 15.49 9.96 9.09
N PHE A 91 16.35 8.97 8.88
CA PHE A 91 17.58 8.80 9.68
C PHE A 91 18.55 9.97 9.53
N ILE A 92 18.75 10.48 8.31
CA ILE A 92 19.65 11.65 8.10
C ILE A 92 19.13 12.93 8.77
N ASN A 93 17.81 13.04 8.99
CA ASN A 93 17.18 14.20 9.63
C ASN A 93 16.87 13.98 11.11
N PHE A 94 17.24 12.82 11.68
CA PHE A 94 16.94 12.45 13.05
C PHE A 94 17.32 13.56 14.05
N LYS A 95 18.55 14.07 13.95
CA LYS A 95 19.06 15.12 14.85
C LYS A 95 18.31 16.45 14.69
N ASN A 96 18.02 16.86 13.45
CA ASN A 96 17.25 18.07 13.18
C ASN A 96 15.85 18.00 13.83
N ILE A 97 15.21 16.83 13.77
CA ILE A 97 13.88 16.61 14.35
C ILE A 97 13.94 16.62 15.87
N LEU A 98 14.93 15.96 16.48
CA LEU A 98 15.13 16.02 17.93
C LEU A 98 15.26 17.47 18.42
N ASP A 99 16.08 18.26 17.74
CA ASP A 99 16.40 19.63 18.14
C ASP A 99 15.21 20.59 17.97
N ALA A 100 14.46 20.44 16.88
CA ALA A 100 13.31 21.29 16.59
C ALA A 100 12.06 20.93 17.42
N MET A 101 11.77 19.63 17.57
CA MET A 101 10.49 19.15 18.12
C MET A 101 10.55 18.80 19.60
N ARG A 102 11.76 18.65 20.17
CA ARG A 102 11.98 18.28 21.59
C ARG A 102 11.22 17.01 22.02
N VAL A 103 11.08 16.07 21.09
CA VAL A 103 10.43 14.78 21.31
C VAL A 103 11.20 13.93 22.33
N ARG A 104 10.49 13.01 22.99
CA ARG A 104 11.06 12.05 23.95
C ARG A 104 10.78 10.64 23.48
N LEU A 105 11.69 9.71 23.76
CA LEU A 105 11.43 8.31 23.49
C LEU A 105 10.28 7.77 24.36
N PRO A 106 9.43 6.89 23.82
CA PRO A 106 9.39 6.50 22.40
C PRO A 106 8.69 7.55 21.53
N PHE A 107 9.15 7.73 20.29
CA PHE A 107 8.47 8.59 19.30
C PHE A 107 8.66 8.08 17.87
N GLY A 108 7.74 8.45 16.98
CA GLY A 108 7.79 8.07 15.57
C GLY A 108 8.00 9.26 14.63
N ILE A 109 8.67 9.01 13.51
CA ILE A 109 8.69 9.90 12.35
C ILE A 109 8.04 9.14 11.20
N ALA A 110 7.01 9.72 10.60
CA ALA A 110 6.32 9.13 9.46
C ALA A 110 6.66 9.90 8.19
N GLN A 111 6.82 9.19 7.08
CA GLN A 111 6.96 9.81 5.77
C GLN A 111 6.22 9.00 4.71
N GLN A 112 5.54 9.72 3.82
CA GLN A 112 4.94 9.17 2.60
C GLN A 112 5.67 9.72 1.39
N GLY A 113 5.83 8.90 0.36
CA GLY A 113 6.32 9.36 -0.93
C GLY A 113 6.77 8.24 -1.84
N LYS A 114 7.45 8.63 -2.92
CA LYS A 114 7.89 7.71 -3.97
C LYS A 114 9.17 7.00 -3.59
N ALA A 115 9.23 5.72 -3.93
CA ALA A 115 10.43 4.89 -3.94
C ALA A 115 10.58 4.23 -5.32
N PHE A 116 11.82 3.89 -5.67
CA PHE A 116 12.16 3.36 -6.98
C PHE A 116 12.99 2.10 -6.86
N ARG A 117 12.56 1.02 -7.51
CA ARG A 117 13.32 -0.23 -7.59
C ARG A 117 13.42 -0.66 -9.05
N ASN A 118 14.63 -0.85 -9.53
CA ASN A 118 14.95 -1.29 -10.86
C ASN A 118 14.67 -2.80 -10.99
N GLU A 119 13.40 -3.17 -10.95
CA GLU A 119 12.96 -4.56 -10.95
C GLU A 119 13.42 -5.31 -12.20
N ILE A 120 14.04 -6.48 -12.02
CA ILE A 120 14.52 -7.33 -13.12
C ILE A 120 13.36 -7.84 -13.96
N THR A 121 12.22 -8.11 -13.33
CA THR A 121 11.01 -8.63 -13.99
C THR A 121 9.79 -7.91 -13.42
N MET A 122 9.19 -7.05 -14.23
CA MET A 122 7.90 -6.42 -13.91
C MET A 122 6.77 -7.46 -14.00
N GLY A 123 5.74 -7.31 -13.17
CA GLY A 123 4.62 -8.26 -13.15
C GLY A 123 3.55 -7.97 -12.10
N ASN A 124 2.38 -8.59 -12.29
CA ASN A 124 1.21 -8.54 -11.40
C ASN A 124 0.76 -7.11 -11.03
N ALA A 125 0.44 -6.29 -12.05
CA ALA A 125 -0.13 -4.95 -11.87
C ALA A 125 0.65 -4.08 -10.85
N VAL A 126 0.07 -3.84 -9.67
CA VAL A 126 0.62 -2.95 -8.62
C VAL A 126 1.75 -3.56 -7.79
N HIS A 127 2.12 -4.84 -8.02
CA HIS A 127 3.08 -5.54 -7.16
C HIS A 127 4.54 -5.31 -7.51
N ARG A 128 4.88 -5.30 -8.81
CA ARG A 128 6.26 -5.16 -9.30
C ARG A 128 6.32 -4.08 -10.35
N THR A 129 6.41 -2.84 -9.86
CA THR A 129 6.58 -1.63 -10.64
C THR A 129 7.96 -1.03 -10.35
N LEU A 130 8.43 -0.17 -11.25
CA LEU A 130 9.72 0.52 -11.08
C LEU A 130 9.63 1.72 -10.13
N GLU A 131 8.43 2.30 -10.02
CA GLU A 131 8.07 3.40 -9.14
C GLU A 131 6.82 3.00 -8.37
N PHE A 132 6.81 3.27 -7.07
CA PHE A 132 5.66 3.03 -6.22
C PHE A 132 5.66 4.00 -5.03
N ASP A 133 4.50 4.17 -4.41
CA ASP A 133 4.33 5.01 -3.24
C ASP A 133 4.39 4.14 -1.98
N LEU A 134 5.23 4.55 -1.04
CA LEU A 134 5.35 3.97 0.29
C LEU A 134 4.84 4.95 1.35
N MET A 135 4.39 4.39 2.46
CA MET A 135 4.27 5.07 3.73
C MET A 135 5.13 4.30 4.72
N GLU A 136 6.05 4.95 5.39
CA GLU A 136 6.98 4.34 6.34
C GLU A 136 6.98 5.13 7.64
N PHE A 137 7.12 4.42 8.74
CA PHE A 137 7.31 4.98 10.07
C PHE A 137 8.64 4.48 10.62
N GLU A 138 9.49 5.38 11.08
CA GLU A 138 10.62 5.00 11.93
C GLU A 138 10.25 5.33 13.37
N TYR A 139 9.98 4.29 14.17
CA TYR A 139 9.58 4.43 15.55
C TYR A 139 10.78 4.18 16.48
N PHE A 140 11.33 5.26 17.01
CA PHE A 140 12.51 5.27 17.85
C PHE A 140 12.13 4.92 19.29
N ILE A 141 12.84 3.93 19.84
CA ILE A 141 12.55 3.33 21.14
C ILE A 141 13.82 3.07 21.94
N ARG A 142 13.66 2.82 23.23
CA ARG A 142 14.71 2.19 24.05
C ARG A 142 14.74 0.68 23.76
N LYS A 143 15.93 0.08 23.85
CA LYS A 143 16.14 -1.34 23.52
C LYS A 143 15.22 -2.25 24.33
N GLU A 144 15.10 -1.99 25.63
CA GLU A 144 14.32 -2.77 26.59
C GLU A 144 12.80 -2.74 26.34
N GLU A 145 12.31 -1.78 25.55
CA GLU A 145 10.87 -1.63 25.27
C GLU A 145 10.44 -2.30 23.94
N TRP A 146 11.38 -2.90 23.20
CA TRP A 146 11.13 -3.30 21.82
C TRP A 146 9.96 -4.26 21.65
N GLU A 147 9.82 -5.29 22.49
CA GLU A 147 8.73 -6.27 22.37
C GLU A 147 7.36 -5.63 22.56
N LYS A 148 7.25 -4.75 23.57
CA LYS A 148 6.00 -4.04 23.88
C LYS A 148 5.59 -3.14 22.72
N VAL A 149 6.53 -2.37 22.18
CA VAL A 149 6.24 -1.44 21.08
C VAL A 149 6.01 -2.18 19.77
N TYR A 150 6.70 -3.30 19.55
CA TYR A 150 6.50 -4.16 18.38
C TYR A 150 5.09 -4.75 18.39
N LYS A 151 4.64 -5.24 19.55
CA LYS A 151 3.27 -5.74 19.73
C LYS A 151 2.23 -4.64 19.51
N TYR A 152 2.47 -3.43 20.02
CA TYR A 152 1.61 -2.27 19.76
C TYR A 152 1.45 -2.00 18.26
N TRP A 153 2.55 -1.99 17.49
CA TRP A 153 2.49 -1.79 16.04
C TRP A 153 1.83 -2.96 15.33
N GLN A 154 2.08 -4.20 15.76
CA GLN A 154 1.40 -5.38 15.24
C GLN A 154 -0.13 -5.26 15.35
N ASP A 155 -0.64 -4.89 16.53
CA ASP A 155 -2.08 -4.71 16.76
C ASP A 155 -2.65 -3.51 15.98
N THR A 156 -1.86 -2.43 15.87
CA THR A 156 -2.23 -1.24 15.12
C THR A 156 -2.34 -1.53 13.62
N LEU A 157 -1.37 -2.24 13.04
CA LEU A 157 -1.38 -2.63 11.62
C LEU A 157 -2.56 -3.55 11.30
N TRP A 158 -2.84 -4.51 12.19
CA TRP A 158 -3.97 -5.42 12.03
C TRP A 158 -5.31 -4.69 12.09
N THR A 159 -5.49 -3.81 13.08
CA THR A 159 -6.70 -2.99 13.24
C THR A 159 -6.90 -2.07 12.03
N PHE A 160 -5.83 -1.41 11.58
CA PHE A 160 -5.88 -0.55 10.40
C PHE A 160 -6.32 -1.31 9.15
N ALA A 161 -5.81 -2.53 8.91
CA ALA A 161 -6.27 -3.35 7.79
C ALA A 161 -7.78 -3.65 7.84
N LEU A 162 -8.32 -3.93 9.04
CA LEU A 162 -9.76 -4.16 9.23
C LEU A 162 -10.58 -2.87 9.07
N ASP A 163 -10.07 -1.73 9.54
CA ASP A 163 -10.73 -0.41 9.40
C ASP A 163 -10.82 0.05 7.94
N LEU A 164 -9.90 -0.41 7.09
CA LEU A 164 -9.98 -0.25 5.63
C LEU A 164 -11.06 -1.14 4.98
N GLY A 165 -11.70 -2.02 5.75
CA GLY A 165 -12.74 -2.94 5.30
C GLY A 165 -12.20 -4.22 4.66
N ILE A 166 -10.90 -4.53 4.81
CA ILE A 166 -10.31 -5.75 4.26
C ILE A 166 -10.79 -6.95 5.07
N SER A 167 -11.25 -8.01 4.38
CA SER A 167 -11.72 -9.23 5.03
C SER A 167 -10.63 -9.90 5.87
N LYS A 168 -10.94 -10.17 7.14
CA LYS A 168 -10.07 -10.91 8.06
C LYS A 168 -9.64 -12.29 7.50
N ASP A 169 -10.52 -12.95 6.76
CA ASP A 169 -10.27 -14.27 6.18
C ASP A 169 -9.21 -14.24 5.06
N ASN A 170 -8.94 -13.05 4.52
CA ASN A 170 -7.92 -12.80 3.51
C ASN A 170 -6.61 -12.27 4.10
N LEU A 171 -6.50 -12.16 5.43
CA LEU A 171 -5.33 -11.63 6.12
C LEU A 171 -4.66 -12.68 6.99
N ARG A 172 -3.33 -12.66 7.04
CA ARG A 172 -2.55 -13.43 8.03
C ARG A 172 -1.26 -12.72 8.37
N TRP A 173 -0.74 -13.02 9.57
CA TRP A 173 0.64 -12.71 9.92
C TRP A 173 1.57 -13.83 9.43
N ARG A 174 2.71 -13.45 8.85
CA ARG A 174 3.81 -14.37 8.53
C ARG A 174 5.10 -13.81 9.08
N GLU A 175 5.78 -14.56 9.94
CA GLU A 175 7.14 -14.22 10.37
C GLU A 175 8.14 -14.65 9.29
N HIS A 176 9.16 -13.81 9.06
CA HIS A 176 10.24 -14.14 8.13
C HIS A 176 11.11 -15.24 8.72
N GLU A 177 11.52 -16.19 7.87
CA GLU A 177 12.54 -17.16 8.23
C GLU A 177 13.91 -16.48 8.37
N GLU A 178 14.86 -17.11 9.06
CA GLU A 178 16.17 -16.50 9.34
C GLU A 178 16.92 -16.02 8.09
N PHE A 179 16.81 -16.76 6.98
CA PHE A 179 17.45 -16.44 5.69
C PHE A 179 16.70 -15.37 4.88
N GLU A 180 15.41 -15.13 5.15
CA GLU A 180 14.58 -14.11 4.49
C GLU A 180 14.79 -12.73 5.15
N ARG A 181 15.20 -12.72 6.43
CA ARG A 181 15.42 -11.48 7.18
C ARG A 181 16.53 -10.64 6.56
N SER A 182 16.23 -9.35 6.42
CA SER A 182 17.28 -8.36 6.12
C SER A 182 18.33 -8.36 7.22
N PHE A 183 19.60 -8.23 6.83
CA PHE A 183 20.75 -8.34 7.74
C PHE A 183 20.77 -7.31 8.89
N TYR A 184 19.98 -6.24 8.79
CA TYR A 184 19.78 -5.22 9.81
C TYR A 184 18.56 -5.46 10.72
N SER A 185 17.70 -6.43 10.40
CA SER A 185 16.49 -6.74 11.17
C SER A 185 16.66 -8.00 12.00
N THR A 186 16.26 -7.93 13.27
CA THR A 186 16.28 -9.09 14.19
C THR A 186 14.93 -9.78 14.28
N LYS A 187 13.83 -9.08 14.01
CA LYS A 187 12.49 -9.65 13.86
C LYS A 187 11.74 -8.90 12.75
N THR A 188 11.25 -9.64 11.77
CA THR A 188 10.40 -9.09 10.71
C THR A 188 9.17 -9.97 10.54
N MET A 189 8.00 -9.33 10.48
CA MET A 189 6.74 -9.99 10.17
C MET A 189 5.99 -9.20 9.11
N ASP A 190 5.34 -9.91 8.21
CA ASP A 190 4.46 -9.32 7.22
C ASP A 190 3.01 -9.60 7.59
N ILE A 191 2.14 -8.61 7.40
CA ILE A 191 0.73 -8.91 7.11
C ILE A 191 0.66 -9.28 5.64
N GLU A 192 0.22 -10.49 5.33
CA GLU A 192 -0.02 -10.95 3.97
C GLU A 192 -1.50 -10.89 3.62
N TYR A 193 -1.78 -10.55 2.36
CA TYR A 193 -3.11 -10.64 1.76
C TYR A 193 -3.21 -11.84 0.82
N LYS A 194 -4.37 -12.51 0.83
CA LYS A 194 -4.66 -13.67 -0.02
C LYS A 194 -5.20 -13.23 -1.39
N TYR A 195 -4.31 -13.12 -2.37
CA TYR A 195 -4.69 -12.90 -3.76
C TYR A 195 -5.21 -14.19 -4.42
N LEU A 196 -5.84 -14.08 -5.59
CA LEU A 196 -6.24 -15.23 -6.41
C LEU A 196 -5.06 -16.15 -6.77
N HIS A 197 -3.86 -15.58 -6.89
CA HIS A 197 -2.62 -16.29 -7.19
C HIS A 197 -1.81 -16.66 -5.94
N GLY A 198 -2.34 -16.49 -4.73
CA GLY A 198 -1.70 -16.87 -3.47
C GLY A 198 -1.44 -15.71 -2.51
N TRP A 199 -0.75 -16.02 -1.42
CA TRP A 199 -0.41 -15.05 -0.37
C TRP A 199 0.75 -14.17 -0.80
N MET A 200 0.63 -12.87 -0.59
CA MET A 200 1.73 -11.92 -0.76
C MET A 200 1.68 -10.84 0.32
N GLU A 201 2.85 -10.30 0.64
CA GLU A 201 3.04 -9.19 1.58
C GLU A 201 2.14 -7.98 1.24
N MET A 202 1.50 -7.43 2.26
CA MET A 202 0.73 -6.18 2.23
C MET A 202 1.44 -5.08 3.04
N PHE A 203 1.72 -5.36 4.32
CA PHE A 203 2.46 -4.47 5.22
C PHE A 203 3.63 -5.22 5.84
N GLY A 204 4.76 -4.54 6.01
CA GLY A 204 5.92 -5.05 6.74
C GLY A 204 6.02 -4.43 8.12
N LEU A 205 6.49 -5.21 9.09
CA LEU A 205 6.85 -4.74 10.42
C LEU A 205 8.23 -5.30 10.77
N ALA A 206 9.24 -4.43 10.88
CA ALA A 206 10.61 -4.82 11.17
C ALA A 206 11.12 -4.20 12.47
N TYR A 207 11.96 -4.94 13.18
CA TYR A 207 12.75 -4.45 14.31
C TYR A 207 14.22 -4.39 13.91
N ARG A 208 14.67 -3.18 13.58
CA ARG A 208 15.98 -2.89 12.95
C ARG A 208 17.10 -2.60 13.93
N THR A 209 16.82 -2.71 15.23
CA THR A 209 17.76 -2.39 16.31
C THR A 209 18.31 -0.96 16.18
N ASP A 210 19.58 -0.73 16.51
CA ASP A 210 20.26 0.57 16.37
C ASP A 210 21.12 0.66 15.08
N TYR A 211 20.91 -0.27 14.14
CA TYR A 211 21.73 -0.43 12.94
C TYR A 211 21.78 0.85 12.09
N ASP A 212 20.64 1.43 11.74
CA ASP A 212 20.57 2.53 10.77
C ASP A 212 21.30 3.78 11.28
N LEU A 213 21.01 4.21 12.51
CA LEU A 213 21.66 5.37 13.11
C LEU A 213 23.16 5.13 13.31
N LYS A 214 23.59 3.94 13.75
CA LYS A 214 25.02 3.61 13.89
C LYS A 214 25.76 3.70 12.56
N ASN A 215 25.18 3.21 11.47
CA ASN A 215 25.84 3.28 10.16
C ASN A 215 25.93 4.73 9.66
N HIS A 216 24.87 5.51 9.79
CA HIS A 216 24.92 6.94 9.45
C HIS A 216 25.97 7.69 10.26
N MET A 217 26.03 7.45 11.58
CA MET A 217 27.07 8.04 12.43
C MET A 217 28.49 7.63 11.98
N LYS A 218 28.70 6.33 11.74
CA LYS A 218 30.00 5.78 11.32
C LYS A 218 30.50 6.39 10.02
N HIS A 219 29.63 6.58 9.03
CA HIS A 219 30.02 7.05 7.71
C HIS A 219 29.99 8.58 7.56
N SER A 220 29.19 9.30 8.36
CA SER A 220 29.12 10.78 8.31
C SER A 220 30.00 11.48 9.33
N GLY A 221 30.39 10.80 10.42
CA GLY A 221 31.07 11.40 11.57
C GLY A 221 30.20 12.32 12.42
N LYS A 222 28.88 12.38 12.18
CA LYS A 222 27.93 13.19 12.98
C LYS A 222 27.37 12.39 14.15
N ASP A 223 27.14 13.06 15.29
CA ASP A 223 26.52 12.46 16.47
C ASP A 223 24.98 12.41 16.28
N LEU A 224 24.44 11.19 16.20
CA LEU A 224 22.99 10.93 16.14
C LEU A 224 22.48 10.26 17.42
N ASN A 225 23.18 10.37 18.54
CA ASN A 225 22.68 9.90 19.83
C ASN A 225 21.48 10.73 20.30
N TYR A 226 20.52 10.06 20.92
CA TYR A 226 19.52 10.69 21.76
C TYR A 226 20.08 10.88 23.18
N THR A 227 19.96 12.09 23.73
CA THR A 227 20.30 12.36 25.13
C THR A 227 19.00 12.51 25.92
N ASP A 228 18.78 11.64 26.91
CA ASP A 228 17.59 11.73 27.74
C ASP A 228 17.63 13.01 28.61
N PRO A 229 16.60 13.86 28.56
CA PRO A 229 16.62 15.13 29.29
C PRO A 229 16.49 14.97 30.82
N LYS A 230 16.09 13.79 31.32
CA LYS A 230 15.96 13.48 32.75
C LYS A 230 17.19 12.76 33.28
N THR A 231 17.68 11.74 32.58
CA THR A 231 18.79 10.90 33.05
C THR A 231 20.14 11.36 32.52
N HIS A 232 20.17 12.23 31.51
CA HIS A 232 21.37 12.63 30.74
C HIS A 232 22.11 11.47 30.07
N GLU A 233 21.48 10.30 30.01
CA GLU A 233 21.99 9.12 29.33
C GLU A 233 22.01 9.37 27.81
N LYS A 234 23.15 9.06 27.17
CA LYS A 234 23.26 9.04 25.73
C LYS A 234 23.06 7.62 25.21
N ILE A 235 22.09 7.46 24.32
CA ILE A 235 21.80 6.18 23.67
C ILE A 235 21.65 6.36 22.17
N VAL A 236 21.95 5.30 21.42
CA VAL A 236 21.48 5.17 20.04
C VAL A 236 20.12 4.46 20.11
N PRO A 237 19.01 5.14 19.79
CA PRO A 237 17.70 4.50 19.85
C PRO A 237 17.64 3.30 18.92
N HIS A 238 16.87 2.31 19.36
CA HIS A 238 16.46 1.23 18.48
C HIS A 238 15.26 1.67 17.63
N VAL A 239 15.03 1.01 16.50
CA VAL A 239 13.99 1.38 15.53
C VAL A 239 13.04 0.21 15.25
N ILE A 240 11.75 0.48 15.34
CA ILE A 240 10.68 -0.37 14.79
C ILE A 240 10.11 0.33 13.56
N GLU A 241 10.07 -0.40 12.45
CA GLU A 241 9.67 0.10 11.14
C GLU A 241 8.39 -0.61 10.65
N PRO A 242 7.23 0.04 10.79
CA PRO A 242 6.04 -0.27 10.01
C PRO A 242 6.13 0.32 8.59
N THR A 243 6.03 -0.54 7.57
CA THR A 243 6.11 -0.17 6.15
C THR A 243 4.84 -0.57 5.40
N PHE A 244 4.33 0.35 4.59
CA PHE A 244 3.10 0.19 3.83
C PHE A 244 3.34 0.51 2.35
N GLY A 245 3.03 -0.45 1.47
CA GLY A 245 2.96 -0.18 0.03
C GLY A 245 1.62 0.44 -0.35
N LEU A 246 1.54 1.76 -0.50
CA LEU A 246 0.28 2.45 -0.81
C LEU A 246 -0.31 2.03 -2.16
N SER A 247 0.53 1.89 -3.19
CA SER A 247 0.11 1.44 -4.51
C SER A 247 -0.48 0.02 -4.45
N ARG A 248 0.16 -0.87 -3.68
CA ARG A 248 -0.30 -2.25 -3.47
C ARG A 248 -1.59 -2.28 -2.66
N LEU A 249 -1.66 -1.52 -1.58
CA LEU A 249 -2.84 -1.40 -0.73
C LEU A 249 -4.08 -0.97 -1.51
N THR A 250 -3.93 -0.02 -2.44
CA THR A 250 -5.01 0.41 -3.32
C THR A 250 -5.55 -0.75 -4.16
N GLY A 251 -4.67 -1.56 -4.75
CA GLY A 251 -5.07 -2.76 -5.50
C GLY A 251 -5.75 -3.82 -4.64
N ILE A 252 -5.26 -4.02 -3.40
CA ILE A 252 -5.87 -4.93 -2.42
C ILE A 252 -7.30 -4.51 -2.10
N ILE A 253 -7.50 -3.23 -1.76
CA ILE A 253 -8.82 -2.69 -1.40
C ILE A 253 -9.82 -2.91 -2.53
N LEU A 254 -9.42 -2.65 -3.78
CA LEU A 254 -10.29 -2.86 -4.94
C LEU A 254 -10.62 -4.35 -5.14
N SER A 255 -9.61 -5.22 -5.01
CA SER A 255 -9.77 -6.67 -5.13
C SER A 255 -10.68 -7.25 -4.04
N ASP A 256 -10.44 -6.87 -2.77
CA ASP A 256 -11.21 -7.35 -1.62
C ASP A 256 -12.64 -6.81 -1.61
N ALA A 257 -12.87 -5.61 -2.16
CA ALA A 257 -14.20 -5.01 -2.27
C ALA A 257 -15.01 -5.51 -3.48
N TYR A 258 -14.41 -6.13 -4.49
CA TYR A 258 -15.09 -6.53 -5.72
C TYR A 258 -16.19 -7.58 -5.46
N ARG A 259 -17.43 -7.29 -5.86
CA ARG A 259 -18.56 -8.20 -5.73
C ARG A 259 -19.36 -8.27 -7.02
N GLU A 260 -19.90 -9.46 -7.27
CA GLU A 260 -20.88 -9.71 -8.32
C GLU A 260 -22.15 -10.28 -7.70
N ASP A 261 -23.31 -9.74 -8.10
CA ASP A 261 -24.62 -10.28 -7.76
C ASP A 261 -25.59 -10.21 -8.97
N VAL A 262 -26.84 -10.63 -8.77
CA VAL A 262 -27.90 -10.55 -9.78
C VAL A 262 -29.06 -9.71 -9.25
N VAL A 263 -29.43 -8.66 -9.99
CA VAL A 263 -30.58 -7.80 -9.70
C VAL A 263 -31.51 -7.79 -10.89
N ASN A 264 -32.78 -8.16 -10.68
CA ASN A 264 -33.80 -8.20 -11.72
C ASN A 264 -33.37 -9.01 -12.96
N GLY A 265 -32.69 -10.15 -12.73
CA GLY A 265 -32.19 -11.03 -13.79
C GLY A 265 -30.98 -10.49 -14.56
N LYS A 266 -30.35 -9.40 -14.10
CA LYS A 266 -29.16 -8.82 -14.73
C LYS A 266 -27.96 -8.82 -13.77
N PRO A 267 -26.76 -9.18 -14.24
CA PRO A 267 -25.56 -9.15 -13.41
C PRO A 267 -25.29 -7.72 -12.93
N ARG A 268 -24.76 -7.58 -11.72
CA ARG A 268 -24.31 -6.34 -11.12
C ARG A 268 -22.92 -6.53 -10.57
N VAL A 269 -22.02 -5.68 -11.02
CA VAL A 269 -20.70 -5.50 -10.43
C VAL A 269 -20.78 -4.29 -9.51
N PHE A 270 -20.25 -4.40 -8.30
CA PHE A 270 -20.11 -3.27 -7.40
C PHE A 270 -18.87 -3.43 -6.53
N LEU A 271 -18.32 -2.29 -6.09
CA LEU A 271 -17.25 -2.29 -5.10
C LEU A 271 -17.83 -2.08 -3.71
N LYS A 272 -17.72 -3.10 -2.85
CA LYS A 272 -18.11 -3.05 -1.44
C LYS A 272 -17.09 -2.28 -0.59
N LEU A 273 -16.65 -1.09 -1.04
CA LEU A 273 -15.70 -0.25 -0.31
C LEU A 273 -16.29 0.15 1.05
N HIS A 274 -15.45 0.18 2.09
CA HIS A 274 -15.87 0.75 3.36
C HIS A 274 -16.24 2.24 3.17
N PRO A 275 -17.35 2.75 3.74
CA PRO A 275 -17.80 4.12 3.50
C PRO A 275 -16.73 5.19 3.78
N SER A 276 -15.84 4.97 4.76
CA SER A 276 -14.74 5.90 5.10
C SER A 276 -13.72 6.07 3.98
N ILE A 277 -13.53 5.08 3.09
CA ILE A 277 -12.54 5.10 2.01
C ILE A 277 -13.14 5.17 0.60
N ALA A 278 -14.46 5.04 0.44
CA ALA A 278 -15.12 5.19 -0.86
C ALA A 278 -14.76 6.54 -1.52
N PRO A 279 -14.40 6.59 -2.81
CA PRO A 279 -13.95 7.84 -3.46
C PRO A 279 -15.06 8.89 -3.48
N VAL A 280 -16.28 8.45 -3.74
CA VAL A 280 -17.50 9.25 -3.67
C VAL A 280 -18.32 8.71 -2.51
N LYS A 281 -18.77 9.60 -1.61
CA LYS A 281 -19.58 9.23 -0.45
C LYS A 281 -21.07 9.25 -0.75
N ILE A 282 -21.49 10.26 -1.52
CA ILE A 282 -22.90 10.50 -1.85
C ILE A 282 -22.99 10.89 -3.32
N ALA A 283 -23.87 10.23 -4.06
CA ALA A 283 -24.27 10.69 -5.38
C ALA A 283 -25.70 11.22 -5.34
N VAL A 284 -25.98 12.33 -6.04
CA VAL A 284 -27.30 12.97 -6.05
C VAL A 284 -27.84 13.03 -7.47
N PHE A 285 -29.10 12.61 -7.65
CA PHE A 285 -29.74 12.47 -8.95
C PHE A 285 -31.13 13.11 -8.97
N PRO A 286 -31.50 13.84 -10.03
CA PRO A 286 -32.90 14.04 -10.36
C PRO A 286 -33.48 12.74 -10.99
N LEU A 287 -34.72 12.39 -10.65
CA LEU A 287 -35.37 11.17 -11.17
C LEU A 287 -35.51 11.21 -12.71
N GLN A 288 -35.77 12.39 -13.25
CA GLN A 288 -35.97 12.63 -14.68
C GLN A 288 -35.34 13.95 -15.09
N LYS A 289 -35.19 14.14 -16.42
CA LYS A 289 -34.75 15.40 -17.03
C LYS A 289 -35.88 16.43 -17.00
N ASP A 290 -36.12 16.98 -15.82
CA ASP A 290 -37.03 18.09 -15.58
C ASP A 290 -36.27 19.20 -14.84
N LYS A 291 -36.53 20.46 -15.22
CA LYS A 291 -35.80 21.62 -14.68
C LYS A 291 -36.02 21.79 -13.18
N LYS A 292 -37.24 21.57 -12.67
CA LYS A 292 -37.55 21.74 -11.24
C LYS A 292 -36.85 20.65 -10.42
N LEU A 293 -36.87 19.40 -10.90
CA LEU A 293 -36.14 18.31 -10.27
C LEU A 293 -34.63 18.55 -10.28
N TYR A 294 -34.09 19.03 -11.40
CA TYR A 294 -32.68 19.38 -11.53
C TYR A 294 -32.28 20.45 -10.51
N ASP A 295 -33.01 21.56 -10.46
CA ASP A 295 -32.70 22.69 -9.58
C ASP A 295 -32.73 22.24 -8.11
N PHE A 296 -33.72 21.41 -7.73
CA PHE A 296 -33.83 20.90 -6.37
C PHE A 296 -32.75 19.85 -6.03
N ALA A 297 -32.45 18.93 -6.96
CA ALA A 297 -31.34 17.98 -6.80
C ALA A 297 -29.99 18.68 -6.69
N ARG A 298 -29.79 19.79 -7.41
CA ARG A 298 -28.59 20.63 -7.28
C ARG A 298 -28.48 21.26 -5.90
N GLN A 299 -29.59 21.73 -5.31
CA GLN A 299 -29.59 22.24 -3.94
C GLN A 299 -29.17 21.16 -2.94
N VAL A 300 -29.77 19.97 -3.02
CA VAL A 300 -29.42 18.82 -2.15
C VAL A 300 -27.95 18.41 -2.32
N TYR A 301 -27.46 18.39 -3.57
CA TYR A 301 -26.06 18.12 -3.87
C TYR A 301 -25.11 19.12 -3.20
N LEU A 302 -25.40 20.42 -3.31
CA LEU A 302 -24.58 21.47 -2.70
C LEU A 302 -24.57 21.36 -1.17
N GLU A 303 -25.70 21.02 -0.55
CA GLU A 303 -25.78 20.76 0.89
C GLU A 303 -24.89 19.59 1.30
N CYS A 304 -24.96 18.47 0.58
CA CYS A 304 -24.13 17.29 0.85
C CYS A 304 -22.63 17.57 0.62
N LYS A 305 -22.30 18.32 -0.43
CA LYS A 305 -20.91 18.66 -0.82
C LYS A 305 -20.18 19.47 0.25
N ASN A 306 -20.90 20.20 1.10
CA ASN A 306 -20.31 20.94 2.22
C ASN A 306 -19.68 20.01 3.28
N LYS A 307 -20.08 18.74 3.33
CA LYS A 307 -19.62 17.78 4.34
C LYS A 307 -18.86 16.59 3.75
N TYR A 308 -19.18 16.18 2.53
CA TYR A 308 -18.64 14.97 1.92
C TYR A 308 -18.21 15.17 0.47
N HIS A 309 -17.34 14.28 -0.01
CA HIS A 309 -17.07 14.18 -1.44
C HIS A 309 -18.30 13.58 -2.14
N CYS A 310 -18.94 14.39 -2.98
CA CYS A 310 -20.18 14.03 -3.65
C CYS A 310 -20.09 14.15 -5.16
N GLU A 311 -20.91 13.37 -5.86
CA GLU A 311 -21.16 13.51 -7.30
C GLU A 311 -22.61 13.90 -7.58
N PHE A 312 -22.81 14.53 -8.73
CA PHE A 312 -24.13 14.85 -9.26
C PHE A 312 -24.22 14.27 -10.68
N ASP A 313 -25.28 13.53 -10.98
CA ASP A 313 -25.52 12.94 -12.29
C ASP A 313 -26.99 13.12 -12.71
N ASP A 314 -27.21 13.64 -13.91
CA ASP A 314 -28.51 13.85 -14.55
C ASP A 314 -28.56 13.24 -15.97
N SER A 315 -27.52 12.48 -16.34
CA SER A 315 -27.26 12.10 -17.73
C SER A 315 -28.07 10.89 -18.22
N GLY A 316 -28.64 10.09 -17.32
CA GLY A 316 -29.28 8.81 -17.63
C GLY A 316 -30.58 8.54 -16.86
N ASN A 317 -31.16 7.34 -17.08
CA ASN A 317 -32.23 6.87 -16.21
C ASN A 317 -31.67 6.46 -14.85
N ILE A 318 -32.53 6.48 -13.82
CA ILE A 318 -32.10 6.26 -12.43
C ILE A 318 -31.35 4.95 -12.23
N GLY A 319 -31.78 3.87 -12.90
CA GLY A 319 -31.11 2.57 -12.84
C GLY A 319 -29.66 2.63 -13.34
N LYS A 320 -29.40 3.29 -14.46
CA LYS A 320 -28.04 3.47 -15.01
C LYS A 320 -27.17 4.34 -14.11
N MET A 321 -27.75 5.36 -13.47
CA MET A 321 -27.02 6.23 -12.53
C MET A 321 -26.62 5.45 -11.27
N TYR A 322 -27.53 4.66 -10.70
CA TYR A 322 -27.19 3.74 -9.60
C TYR A 322 -26.09 2.76 -9.99
N ARG A 323 -26.14 2.17 -11.19
CA ARG A 323 -25.13 1.20 -11.62
C ARG A 323 -23.73 1.79 -11.71
N ARG A 324 -23.58 3.00 -12.27
CA ARG A 324 -22.28 3.70 -12.31
C ARG A 324 -21.71 3.94 -10.92
N GLN A 325 -22.57 4.33 -9.97
CA GLN A 325 -22.16 4.57 -8.58
C GLN A 325 -21.86 3.29 -7.80
N ASP A 326 -22.61 2.22 -8.07
CA ASP A 326 -22.32 0.89 -7.53
C ASP A 326 -20.93 0.40 -7.97
N GLU A 327 -20.59 0.56 -9.26
CA GLU A 327 -19.29 0.15 -9.83
C GLU A 327 -18.09 0.88 -9.23
N ILE A 328 -18.24 2.15 -8.82
CA ILE A 328 -17.18 2.92 -8.13
C ILE A 328 -17.28 2.85 -6.59
N GLY A 329 -18.24 2.09 -6.08
CA GLY A 329 -18.39 1.81 -4.65
C GLY A 329 -18.97 2.95 -3.81
N THR A 330 -19.73 3.86 -4.41
CA THR A 330 -20.41 4.93 -3.68
C THR A 330 -21.44 4.35 -2.69
N PRO A 331 -21.32 4.60 -1.38
CA PRO A 331 -22.15 3.93 -0.38
C PRO A 331 -23.60 4.40 -0.38
N TYR A 332 -23.86 5.68 -0.71
CA TYR A 332 -25.20 6.26 -0.69
C TYR A 332 -25.53 7.02 -1.97
N CYS A 333 -26.72 6.77 -2.51
CA CYS A 333 -27.28 7.54 -3.62
C CYS A 333 -28.57 8.22 -3.19
N ILE A 334 -28.74 9.50 -3.50
CA ILE A 334 -29.90 10.30 -3.21
C ILE A 334 -30.65 10.58 -4.50
N THR A 335 -31.94 10.28 -4.51
CA THR A 335 -32.83 10.54 -5.64
C THR A 335 -33.89 11.57 -5.25
N VAL A 336 -34.00 12.59 -6.09
CA VAL A 336 -34.99 13.65 -6.02
C VAL A 336 -36.07 13.39 -7.06
N ASP A 337 -37.31 13.22 -6.62
CA ASP A 337 -38.47 12.99 -7.48
C ASP A 337 -39.54 14.07 -7.29
N TYR A 338 -40.66 13.96 -8.01
CA TYR A 338 -41.71 14.99 -7.96
C TYR A 338 -42.28 15.19 -6.57
N LYS A 339 -42.39 14.12 -5.77
CA LYS A 339 -42.86 14.20 -4.39
C LYS A 339 -41.88 15.00 -3.52
N SER A 340 -40.57 14.94 -3.81
CA SER A 340 -39.57 15.78 -3.15
C SER A 340 -39.84 17.29 -3.29
N LEU A 341 -40.46 17.73 -4.38
CA LEU A 341 -40.81 19.14 -4.58
C LEU A 341 -41.95 19.59 -3.66
N GLU A 342 -42.85 18.66 -3.32
CA GLU A 342 -44.04 18.89 -2.50
C GLU A 342 -43.72 18.80 -1.00
N ASP A 343 -43.10 17.69 -0.56
CA ASP A 343 -42.97 17.35 0.86
C ASP A 343 -41.54 17.51 1.41
N LYS A 344 -40.60 17.96 0.58
CA LYS A 344 -39.17 18.14 0.94
C LYS A 344 -38.53 16.86 1.51
N THR A 345 -38.99 15.70 1.05
CA THR A 345 -38.34 14.41 1.32
C THR A 345 -37.60 13.90 0.09
N ILE A 346 -36.57 13.10 0.31
CA ILE A 346 -35.73 12.50 -0.72
C ILE A 346 -35.64 11.00 -0.49
N THR A 347 -35.27 10.25 -1.52
CA THR A 347 -35.03 8.81 -1.39
C THR A 347 -33.53 8.56 -1.27
N ILE A 348 -33.08 7.93 -0.18
CA ILE A 348 -31.70 7.49 -0.01
C ILE A 348 -31.63 5.99 -0.27
N ARG A 349 -30.77 5.58 -1.20
CA ARG A 349 -30.43 4.20 -1.50
C ARG A 349 -29.06 3.85 -0.92
N GLU A 350 -28.99 2.79 -0.13
CA GLU A 350 -27.73 2.20 0.34
C GLU A 350 -27.21 1.17 -0.66
N ARG A 351 -25.90 1.18 -0.93
CA ARG A 351 -25.25 0.38 -1.98
C ARG A 351 -25.42 -1.13 -1.76
N ASP A 352 -25.03 -1.66 -0.62
CA ASP A 352 -24.87 -3.09 -0.41
C ASP A 352 -26.21 -3.82 -0.41
N SER A 353 -27.16 -3.32 0.37
CA SER A 353 -28.50 -3.89 0.52
C SER A 353 -29.48 -3.44 -0.56
N MET A 354 -29.14 -2.38 -1.30
CA MET A 354 -30.02 -1.72 -2.27
C MET A 354 -31.32 -1.15 -1.68
N LYS A 355 -31.46 -1.14 -0.35
CA LYS A 355 -32.64 -0.62 0.34
C LYS A 355 -32.77 0.87 0.08
N GLN A 356 -34.02 1.28 -0.14
CA GLN A 356 -34.39 2.67 -0.40
C GLN A 356 -35.29 3.15 0.73
N GLU A 357 -34.92 4.28 1.33
CA GLU A 357 -35.67 4.88 2.42
C GLU A 357 -35.96 6.35 2.09
N ARG A 358 -37.22 6.75 2.27
CA ARG A 358 -37.63 8.14 2.08
C ARG A 358 -37.42 8.91 3.38
N VAL A 359 -36.61 9.95 3.33
CA VAL A 359 -36.23 10.75 4.49
C VAL A 359 -36.40 12.24 4.21
N PRO A 360 -36.82 13.03 5.22
CA PRO A 360 -36.77 14.48 5.13
C PRO A 360 -35.33 14.97 4.91
N ILE A 361 -35.15 16.01 4.09
CA ILE A 361 -33.82 16.53 3.73
C ILE A 361 -32.98 16.89 4.95
N PHE A 362 -33.57 17.53 5.96
CA PHE A 362 -32.86 17.91 7.18
C PHE A 362 -32.34 16.70 8.00
N LYS A 363 -32.74 15.46 7.67
CA LYS A 363 -32.26 14.23 8.32
C LYS A 363 -31.17 13.50 7.52
N ILE A 364 -30.74 13.99 6.36
CA ILE A 364 -29.72 13.35 5.50
C ILE A 364 -28.51 12.89 6.33
N PHE A 365 -27.92 13.82 7.09
CA PHE A 365 -26.67 13.57 7.81
C PHE A 365 -26.82 12.70 9.07
N ASN A 366 -28.05 12.51 9.56
CA ASN A 366 -28.33 11.58 10.65
C ASN A 366 -28.58 10.17 10.13
N PHE A 367 -29.03 10.05 8.89
CA PHE A 367 -29.30 8.78 8.24
C PHE A 367 -28.03 8.12 7.70
N ILE A 368 -27.18 8.93 7.05
CA ILE A 368 -25.96 8.48 6.39
C ILE A 368 -24.85 8.22 7.41
N LYS A 369 -24.29 7.01 7.40
CA LYS A 369 -23.17 6.59 8.28
C LYS A 369 -21.92 6.37 7.44
N ILE A 370 -21.02 7.36 7.42
CA ILE A 370 -19.77 7.32 6.64
C ILE A 370 -18.54 7.12 7.53
N ILE A 371 -18.62 7.51 8.81
CA ILE A 371 -17.57 7.42 9.83
C ILE A 371 -18.19 6.81 11.08
#